data_AF-A0A1C5EUE1-F1
#
_entry.id   AF-A0A1C5EUE1-F1
#
_cell.length_a   1.000
_cell.length_b   1.000
_cell.length_c   1.000
_cell.angle_alpha   90.00
_cell.angle_beta   90.00
_cell.angle_gamma   90.00
#
_symmetry.space_group_name_H-M   'P 1'
#
loop_
_entity.id
_entity.type
_entity.pdbx_description
1 polymer ?
#
loop_
_entity_poly.entity_id
_entity_poly.type
_entity_poly.pdbx_seq_one_letter_code
_entity_poly.pdbx_strand_id
1 'polypeptide(L)' 'MNAPARRTDAVRNRTRIVEAARAALAESHLVRLNEIAKRAGVGQGTLYRNFPNREALLAEV' A
#
# COMPACT_ATOMS: atom_id res chain seq x y z
N MET A 1 7.68 -26.34 -1.05
CA MET A 1 6.87 -25.93 -2.21
C MET A 1 6.09 -24.67 -1.86
N ASN A 2 6.57 -23.46 -2.17
CA ASN A 2 5.76 -22.26 -1.95
C ASN A 2 6.25 -21.07 -2.81
N ALA A 3 5.76 -20.89 -4.05
CA ALA A 3 6.35 -19.84 -4.92
C ALA A 3 5.52 -19.17 -6.06
N PRO A 4 4.24 -19.47 -6.36
CA PRO A 4 3.47 -18.61 -7.28
C PRO A 4 2.46 -17.67 -6.59
N ALA A 5 1.78 -18.15 -5.54
CA ALA A 5 0.70 -17.39 -4.88
C ALA A 5 1.20 -16.11 -4.19
N ARG A 6 2.33 -16.19 -3.48
CA ARG A 6 2.87 -15.05 -2.71
C ARG A 6 3.25 -13.84 -3.57
N ARG A 7 3.73 -14.04 -4.81
CA ARG A 7 4.01 -12.92 -5.73
C ARG A 7 2.71 -12.28 -6.23
N THR A 8 1.70 -13.10 -6.52
CA THR A 8 0.37 -12.63 -6.93
C THR A 8 -0.26 -11.77 -5.83
N ASP A 9 -0.17 -12.21 -4.58
CA ASP A 9 -0.67 -11.45 -3.42
C ASP A 9 0.09 -10.15 -3.20
N ALA A 10 1.42 -10.15 -3.38
CA ALA A 10 2.21 -8.93 -3.29
C ALA A 10 1.78 -7.88 -4.33
N VAL A 11 1.56 -8.29 -5.59
CA VAL A 11 1.08 -7.40 -6.66
C VAL A 11 -0.31 -6.85 -6.31
N ARG A 12 -1.26 -7.70 -5.92
CA ARG A 12 -2.62 -7.28 -5.54
C ARG A 12 -2.61 -6.32 -4.36
N ASN A 13 -1.78 -6.58 -3.35
CA ASN A 13 -1.63 -5.71 -2.20
C ASN A 13 -1.03 -4.36 -2.60
N ARG A 14 0.00 -4.35 -3.47
CA ARG A 14 0.59 -3.10 -3.99
C ARG A 14 -0.48 -2.24 -4.67
N THR A 15 -1.27 -2.83 -5.57
CA THR A 15 -2.37 -2.12 -6.25
C THR A 15 -3.38 -1.54 -5.26
N ARG A 16 -3.85 -2.33 -4.28
CA ARG A 16 -4.81 -1.85 -3.27
C ARG A 16 -4.25 -0.69 -2.43
N ILE A 17 -2.97 -0.74 -2.08
CA ILE A 17 -2.31 0.32 -1.32
C ILE A 17 -2.25 1.62 -2.14
N VAL A 18 -1.87 1.55 -3.43
CA VAL A 18 -1.80 2.73 -4.31
C VAL A 18 -3.16 3.37 -4.50
N GLU A 19 -4.19 2.58 -4.79
CA GLU A 19 -5.56 3.09 -4.95
C GLU A 19 -6.09 3.75 -3.67
N ALA A 20 -5.85 3.12 -2.50
CA ALA A 20 -6.22 3.73 -1.22
C ALA A 20 -5.44 5.01 -0.93
N ALA A 21 -4.16 5.08 -1.31
CA ALA A 21 -3.33 6.26 -1.15
C ALA A 21 -3.81 7.42 -2.03
N ARG A 22 -4.14 7.15 -3.30
CA ARG A 22 -4.73 8.13 -4.23
C ARG A 22 -6.01 8.75 -3.67
N ALA A 23 -6.94 7.90 -3.23
CA ALA A 23 -8.19 8.36 -2.65
C ALA A 23 -7.96 9.21 -1.39
N ALA A 24 -7.08 8.76 -0.49
CA ALA A 24 -6.83 9.47 0.75
C ALA A 24 -6.11 10.81 0.54
N LEU A 25 -5.17 10.89 -0.42
CA LEU A 25 -4.46 12.12 -0.74
C LEU A 25 -5.36 13.17 -1.41
N ALA A 26 -6.40 12.72 -2.14
CA ALA A 26 -7.43 13.61 -2.67
C ALA A 26 -8.28 14.26 -1.55
N GLU A 27 -8.42 13.59 -0.40
CA GLU A 27 -9.09 14.16 0.78
C GLU A 27 -8.16 15.06 1.60
N SER A 28 -6.89 14.66 1.79
CA SER A 28 -5.91 15.43 2.56
C SER A 28 -4.47 15.03 2.26
N HIS A 29 -3.58 16.02 2.11
CA HIS A 29 -2.14 15.78 1.91
C HIS A 29 -1.42 15.24 3.17
N LEU A 30 -2.06 15.27 4.35
CA LEU A 30 -1.47 14.86 5.64
C LEU A 30 -1.80 13.42 6.06
N VAL A 31 -2.40 12.61 5.17
CA VAL A 31 -2.80 11.24 5.51
C VAL A 31 -1.61 10.39 5.97
N ARG A 32 -1.81 9.63 7.05
CA ARG A 32 -0.78 8.75 7.63
C ARG A 32 -0.75 7.38 6.93
N LEU A 33 0.44 6.76 6.84
CA LEU A 33 0.61 5.46 6.16
C LEU A 33 -0.22 4.34 6.81
N ASN A 34 -0.39 4.35 8.13
CA ASN A 34 -1.22 3.37 8.82
C ASN A 34 -2.70 3.45 8.43
N GLU A 35 -3.19 4.66 8.15
CA GLU A 35 -4.55 4.87 7.68
C GLU A 35 -4.72 4.34 6.26
N ILE A 36 -3.74 4.59 5.38
CA ILE A 36 -3.71 4.00 4.02
C ILE A 36 -3.71 2.48 4.09
N ALA A 37 -2.89 1.87 4.95
CA ALA A 37 -2.88 0.41 5.15
C ALA A 37 -4.28 -0.11 5.55
N LYS A 38 -4.94 0.57 6.48
CA LYS A 38 -6.30 0.23 6.92
C LYS A 38 -7.31 0.35 5.78
N ARG A 39 -7.29 1.46 5.02
CA ARG A 39 -8.17 1.69 3.85
C ARG A 39 -7.93 0.65 2.75
N ALA A 40 -6.69 0.23 2.53
CA ALA A 40 -6.31 -0.81 1.58
C ALA A 40 -6.62 -2.25 2.06
N GLY A 41 -7.07 -2.43 3.31
CA GLY A 41 -7.35 -3.75 3.89
C GLY A 41 -6.09 -4.59 4.13
N VAL A 42 -4.93 -3.97 4.33
CA VAL A 42 -3.66 -4.66 4.56
C VAL A 42 -3.04 -4.32 5.92
N GLY A 43 -2.27 -5.24 6.47
CA GLY A 43 -1.46 -4.96 7.67
C GLY A 43 -0.31 -4.00 7.38
N GLN A 44 0.12 -3.21 8.37
CA GLN A 44 1.22 -2.25 8.22
C GLN A 44 2.52 -2.91 7.74
N GLY A 45 2.87 -4.10 8.26
CA GLY A 45 4.05 -4.83 7.79
C GLY A 45 3.96 -5.20 6.29
N THR A 46 2.75 -5.42 5.76
CA THR A 46 2.55 -5.64 4.32
C THR A 46 2.70 -4.34 3.54
N LEU A 47 2.23 -3.21 4.07
CA LEU A 47 2.49 -1.91 3.46
C LEU A 47 3.99 -1.63 3.38
N TYR A 48 4.72 -1.71 4.50
CA TYR A 48 6.16 -1.42 4.53
C TYR A 48 7.00 -2.37 3.68
N ARG A 49 6.58 -3.63 3.52
CA ARG A 49 7.21 -4.57 2.58
C ARG A 49 7.04 -4.19 1.11
N ASN A 50 5.96 -3.48 0.76
CA ASN A 50 5.72 -3.01 -0.61
C ASN A 50 6.29 -1.60 -0.82
N PHE A 51 6.24 -0.76 0.20
CA PHE A 51 6.66 0.64 0.20
C PHE A 51 7.45 0.94 1.47
N PRO A 52 8.79 0.88 1.41
CA PRO A 52 9.62 0.99 2.61
C PRO A 52 9.52 2.35 3.31
N ASN A 53 9.13 3.40 2.58
CA ASN A 53 8.92 4.74 3.10
C ASN A 53 7.74 5.44 2.38
N ARG A 54 7.38 6.63 2.84
CA ARG A 54 6.28 7.41 2.28
C ARG A 54 6.57 7.82 0.84
N GLU A 55 7.81 8.21 0.56
CA GLU A 55 8.26 8.69 -0.74
C GLU A 55 8.10 7.61 -1.82
N ALA A 56 8.43 6.36 -1.49
CA ALA A 56 8.25 5.21 -2.39
C ALA A 56 6.77 4.94 -2.71
N LEU A 57 5.87 5.21 -1.77
CA LEU A 57 4.43 5.13 -2.04
C LEU A 57 3.98 6.30 -2.92
N LEU A 58 4.42 7.53 -2.60
CA LEU A 58 4.04 8.72 -3.35
C LEU A 58 4.56 8.73 -4.79
N ALA A 59 5.68 8.06 -5.08
CA ALA A 59 6.20 7.90 -6.44
C ALA A 59 5.30 7.03 -7.35
N GLU A 60 4.36 6.29 -6.78
CA GLU A 60 3.48 5.34 -7.48
C GLU A 60 2.01 5.78 -7.50
N VAL A 61 1.66 6.76 -6.67
CA VAL A 61 0.35 7.43 -6.63
C VAL A 61 0.24 8.36 -7.83
#